data_AF-A0A9R1WF01-F1
#
_entry.id   AF-A0A9R1WF01-F1
#
_cell.length_a   1.000
_cell.length_b   1.000
_cell.length_c   1.000
_cell.angle_alpha   90.00
_cell.angle_beta   90.00
_cell.angle_gamma   90.00
#
_symmetry.space_group_name_H-M   'P 1'
#
loop_
_entity.id
_entity.type
_entity.pdbx_description
1 polymer ?
#
loop_
_entity_poly.entity_id
_entity_poly.type
_entity_poly.pdbx_seq_one_letter_code
_entity_poly.pdbx_strand_id
1 'polypeptide(L)'
;MMTHTNILLNNMCEVLNGICNVQRGIDRSHGPFTPTTTTLLDQMKRQTQKHMCIFNGVKTQVITHWGDQFIVSLDEKTCKCRHWEITSMLCSHAISAIWDKIKLGTKNVPELEQWVHPCYWLVTWAEVYKHKIEPINGRLMWPIITSRQKHEERYDHTFALPRSPEEPEKH
;
A
#
# COMPACT_ATOMS: atom_id res chain seq x y z
N MET A 1 -38.59 14.20 -7.53
CA MET A 1 -37.88 13.39 -6.51
C MET A 1 -37.43 12.04 -7.09
N MET A 2 -36.64 12.01 -8.19
CA MET A 2 -36.15 10.74 -8.80
C MET A 2 -34.63 10.71 -9.03
N THR A 3 -33.91 11.79 -8.74
CA THR A 3 -32.48 11.93 -9.06
C THR A 3 -31.57 11.32 -7.98
N HIS A 4 -31.93 11.43 -6.70
CA HIS A 4 -31.09 10.98 -5.59
C HIS A 4 -30.87 9.46 -5.55
N THR A 5 -31.87 8.66 -5.95
CA THR A 5 -31.74 7.20 -5.94
C THR A 5 -30.97 6.63 -7.13
N ASN A 6 -30.77 7.40 -8.21
CA ASN A 6 -29.98 6.94 -9.36
C ASN A 6 -28.47 7.07 -9.08
N ILE A 7 -28.08 8.07 -8.28
CA ILE A 7 -26.69 8.27 -7.86
C ILE A 7 -26.21 7.10 -7.00
N LEU A 8 -26.99 6.68 -5.99
CA LEU A 8 -26.60 5.57 -5.11
C LEU A 8 -26.46 4.23 -5.86
N LEU A 9 -27.38 3.95 -6.80
CA LEU A 9 -27.32 2.76 -7.64
C LEU A 9 -26.10 2.78 -8.58
N ASN A 10 -25.83 3.93 -9.21
CA ASN A 10 -24.67 4.08 -10.08
C ASN A 10 -23.37 3.90 -9.30
N ASN A 11 -23.26 4.52 -8.12
CA ASN A 11 -22.10 4.38 -7.24
C ASN A 11 -21.90 2.93 -6.79
N MET A 12 -22.97 2.20 -6.45
CA MET A 12 -22.87 0.77 -6.10
C MET A 12 -22.39 -0.08 -7.30
N CYS A 13 -22.94 0.16 -8.50
CA CYS A 13 -22.49 -0.52 -9.72
C CYS A 13 -21.01 -0.24 -10.03
N GLU A 14 -20.57 1.01 -9.87
CA GLU A 14 -19.17 1.40 -10.08
C GLU A 14 -18.24 0.71 -9.08
N VAL A 15 -18.62 0.62 -7.80
CA VAL A 15 -17.83 -0.09 -6.78
C VAL A 15 -17.73 -1.59 -7.08
N LEU A 16 -18.84 -2.23 -7.45
CA LEU A 16 -18.86 -3.65 -7.85
C LEU A 16 -17.95 -3.92 -9.06
N ASN A 17 -18.04 -3.06 -10.08
CA ASN A 17 -17.21 -3.14 -11.25
C ASN A 17 -15.73 -2.91 -10.91
N GLY A 18 -15.44 -1.98 -9.99
CA GLY A 18 -14.10 -1.72 -9.46
C GLY A 18 -13.50 -2.97 -8.81
N ILE A 19 -14.21 -3.62 -7.90
CA ILE A 19 -13.75 -4.86 -7.23
C ILE A 19 -13.51 -5.96 -8.26
N CYS A 20 -14.43 -6.17 -9.20
CA CYS A 20 -14.26 -7.16 -10.27
C CYS A 20 -13.04 -6.89 -11.15
N ASN A 21 -12.76 -5.61 -11.45
CA ASN A 21 -11.61 -5.21 -12.24
C ASN A 21 -10.29 -5.45 -11.47
N VAL A 22 -10.25 -5.14 -10.18
CA VAL A 22 -9.09 -5.39 -9.32
C VAL A 22 -8.79 -6.88 -9.25
N GLN A 23 -9.80 -7.73 -9.02
CA GLN A 23 -9.61 -9.18 -8.96
C GLN A 23 -9.08 -9.73 -10.29
N ARG A 24 -9.65 -9.31 -11.41
CA ARG A 24 -9.12 -9.67 -12.75
C ARG A 24 -7.68 -9.20 -12.94
N GLY A 25 -7.31 -8.05 -12.36
CA GLY A 25 -5.94 -7.57 -12.34
C GLY A 25 -5.02 -8.48 -11.54
N ILE A 26 -5.43 -8.89 -10.33
CA ILE A 26 -4.69 -9.81 -9.46
C ILE A 26 -4.48 -11.16 -10.16
N ASP A 27 -5.53 -11.75 -10.73
CA ASP A 27 -5.48 -13.07 -11.37
C ASP A 27 -4.54 -13.12 -12.59
N ARG A 28 -4.36 -11.97 -13.26
CA ARG A 28 -3.45 -11.82 -14.42
C ARG A 28 -2.04 -11.40 -14.03
N SER A 29 -1.83 -11.00 -12.77
CA SER A 29 -0.53 -10.51 -12.32
C SER A 29 0.39 -11.67 -11.96
N HIS A 30 1.67 -11.48 -12.20
CA HIS A 30 2.71 -12.44 -11.88
C HIS A 30 3.79 -11.79 -10.99
N GLY A 31 4.40 -12.60 -10.13
CA GLY A 31 5.41 -12.13 -9.18
C GLY A 31 4.82 -11.72 -7.82
N PRO A 32 5.61 -11.06 -6.96
CA PRO A 32 5.21 -10.76 -5.59
C PRO A 32 4.35 -9.51 -5.44
N PHE A 33 4.42 -8.55 -6.37
CA PHE A 33 3.83 -7.22 -6.24
C PHE A 33 2.78 -6.89 -7.31
N THR A 34 1.95 -5.90 -7.01
CA THR A 34 1.01 -5.36 -8.01
C THR A 34 1.75 -4.85 -9.25
N PRO A 35 1.15 -4.89 -10.47
CA PRO A 35 1.81 -4.45 -11.71
C PRO A 35 2.38 -3.04 -11.63
N THR A 36 1.66 -2.13 -10.98
CA THR A 36 2.10 -0.75 -10.76
C THR A 36 3.34 -0.70 -9.86
N THR A 37 3.34 -1.43 -8.74
CA THR A 37 4.50 -1.52 -7.85
C THR A 37 5.70 -2.12 -8.57
N THR A 38 5.52 -3.22 -9.31
CA THR A 38 6.59 -3.85 -10.08
C THR A 38 7.21 -2.86 -11.07
N THR A 39 6.37 -2.14 -11.82
CA THR A 39 6.83 -1.14 -12.78
C THR A 39 7.61 0.00 -12.11
N LEU A 40 7.11 0.50 -10.97
CA LEU A 40 7.76 1.56 -10.20
C LEU A 40 9.11 1.08 -9.63
N LEU A 41 9.14 -0.11 -9.03
CA LEU A 41 10.35 -0.67 -8.45
C LEU A 41 11.41 -0.91 -9.53
N ASP A 42 11.02 -1.43 -10.71
CA ASP A 42 11.92 -1.61 -11.84
C ASP A 42 12.48 -0.30 -12.38
N GLN A 43 11.68 0.77 -12.37
CA GLN A 43 12.15 2.10 -12.72
C GLN A 43 13.21 2.60 -11.72
N MET A 44 12.99 2.42 -10.42
CA MET A 44 13.95 2.80 -9.39
C MET A 44 15.23 1.95 -9.47
N LYS A 45 15.10 0.64 -9.75
CA LYS A 45 16.23 -0.27 -10.03
C LYS A 45 17.08 0.25 -11.20
N ARG A 46 16.47 0.68 -12.30
CA ARG A 46 17.19 1.26 -13.46
C ARG A 46 17.94 2.54 -13.11
N GLN A 47 17.33 3.45 -12.35
CA GLN A 47 17.96 4.70 -11.94
C GLN A 47 19.20 4.48 -11.06
N THR A 48 19.19 3.40 -10.28
CA THR A 48 20.25 3.07 -9.31
C THR A 48 21.59 2.72 -9.97
N GLN A 49 21.59 2.25 -11.23
CA GLN A 49 22.79 1.71 -11.90
C GLN A 49 23.97 2.70 -11.98
N LYS A 50 23.71 4.00 -11.85
CA LYS A 50 24.72 5.05 -11.96
C LYS A 50 25.02 5.75 -10.62
N HIS A 51 24.56 5.17 -9.51
CA HIS A 51 24.81 5.72 -8.19
C HIS A 51 26.12 5.16 -7.60
N MET A 52 26.78 5.98 -6.79
CA MET A 52 27.95 5.59 -6.01
C MET A 52 27.58 5.59 -4.53
N CYS A 53 28.05 4.60 -3.77
CA CYS A 53 27.78 4.48 -2.34
C CYS A 53 29.07 4.66 -1.53
N ILE A 54 28.95 5.37 -0.41
CA ILE A 54 29.98 5.52 0.61
C ILE A 54 29.33 5.17 1.94
N PHE A 55 29.72 4.05 2.53
CA PHE A 55 29.20 3.59 3.81
C PHE A 55 30.12 4.01 4.96
N ASN A 56 29.55 4.57 6.04
CA ASN A 56 30.32 5.04 7.20
C ASN A 56 30.24 4.11 8.43
N GLY A 57 29.72 2.88 8.27
CA GLY A 57 29.46 1.95 9.37
C GLY A 57 28.04 2.01 9.93
N VAL A 58 27.30 3.10 9.71
CA VAL A 58 25.93 3.28 10.19
C VAL A 58 24.98 3.66 9.06
N LYS A 59 25.29 4.72 8.32
CA LYS A 59 24.49 5.26 7.22
C LYS A 59 25.29 5.20 5.92
N THR A 60 24.56 5.17 4.81
CA THR A 60 25.15 5.20 3.46
C THR A 60 24.89 6.56 2.83
N GLN A 61 25.95 7.21 2.39
CA GLN A 61 25.88 8.34 1.49
C GLN A 61 25.81 7.82 0.06
N VAL A 62 24.77 8.21 -0.67
CA VAL A 62 24.54 7.84 -2.06
C VAL A 62 24.72 9.08 -2.92
N ILE A 63 25.66 9.02 -3.86
CA ILE A 63 25.94 10.08 -4.82
C ILE A 63 25.28 9.68 -6.14
N THR A 64 24.37 10.51 -6.64
CA THR A 64 23.70 10.27 -7.92
C THR A 64 24.64 10.59 -9.07
N HIS A 65 24.27 10.17 -10.29
CA HIS A 65 25.05 10.50 -11.48
C HIS A 65 25.04 11.98 -11.85
N TRP A 66 24.15 12.77 -11.25
CA TRP A 66 24.13 14.22 -11.39
C TRP A 66 24.97 14.94 -10.32
N GLY A 67 25.54 14.20 -9.36
CA GLY A 67 26.35 14.74 -8.27
C GLY A 67 25.56 15.06 -7.00
N ASP A 68 24.23 14.92 -7.02
CA ASP A 68 23.39 15.07 -5.81
C ASP A 68 23.72 13.99 -4.78
N GLN A 69 23.59 14.34 -3.50
CA GLN A 69 23.96 13.46 -2.41
C GLN A 69 22.81 13.24 -1.45
N PHE A 70 22.54 11.98 -1.14
CA PHE A 70 21.48 11.58 -0.24
C PHE A 70 22.03 10.66 0.85
N ILE A 71 21.60 10.91 2.08
CA ILE A 71 21.89 10.00 3.19
C ILE A 71 20.74 9.01 3.33
N VAL A 72 21.08 7.72 3.36
CA VAL A 72 20.17 6.60 3.55
C VAL A 72 20.51 5.92 4.88
N SER A 73 19.49 5.65 5.68
CA SER A 73 19.59 4.77 6.85
C SER A 73 18.72 3.54 6.59
N LEU A 74 19.34 2.37 6.50
CA LEU A 74 18.61 1.12 6.26
C LEU A 74 17.87 0.67 7.53
N ASP A 75 18.48 0.85 8.70
CA ASP A 75 17.90 0.46 9.98
C ASP A 75 16.65 1.28 10.31
N GLU A 76 16.70 2.59 10.04
CA GLU A 76 15.56 3.50 10.20
C GLU A 76 14.59 3.44 9.00
N LYS A 77 14.97 2.79 7.89
CA LYS A 77 14.25 2.82 6.60
C LYS A 77 13.97 4.25 6.09
N THR A 78 14.95 5.14 6.24
CA THR A 78 14.86 6.56 5.88
C THR A 78 15.80 6.92 4.73
N CYS A 79 15.42 7.97 3.98
CA CYS A 79 16.28 8.57 2.97
C CYS A 79 16.00 10.07 2.90
N LYS A 80 17.03 10.90 2.74
CA LYS A 80 16.85 12.36 2.66
C LYS A 80 15.94 12.85 1.53
N CYS A 81 15.68 12.04 0.50
CA CYS A 81 14.67 12.37 -0.51
C CYS A 81 13.21 12.19 -0.02
N ARG A 82 13.01 11.63 1.18
CA ARG A 82 11.74 11.35 1.86
C ARG A 82 10.78 10.39 1.19
N HIS A 83 11.11 9.94 -0.02
CA HIS A 83 10.24 9.04 -0.78
C HIS A 83 9.91 7.78 0.01
N TRP A 84 10.90 7.12 0.61
CA TRP A 84 10.68 5.88 1.35
C TRP A 84 9.79 6.06 2.58
N GLU A 85 9.97 7.17 3.31
CA GLU A 85 9.13 7.46 4.49
C GLU A 85 7.68 7.75 4.10
N ILE A 86 7.46 8.43 2.98
CA ILE A 86 6.13 8.87 2.55
C ILE A 86 5.35 7.73 1.91
N THR A 87 6.00 6.96 1.03
CA THR A 87 5.33 5.93 0.23
C THR A 87 5.49 4.53 0.83
N SER A 88 6.40 4.35 1.80
CA SER A 88 6.84 3.01 2.22
C SER A 88 7.39 2.15 1.07
N MET A 89 7.83 2.80 -0.02
CA MET A 89 8.43 2.21 -1.21
C MET A 89 9.89 2.63 -1.35
N LEU A 90 10.73 1.72 -1.85
CA LEU A 90 12.14 2.02 -2.06
C LEU A 90 12.33 3.10 -3.14
N CYS A 91 13.10 4.14 -2.81
CA CYS A 91 13.66 5.03 -3.82
C CYS A 91 14.96 4.46 -4.40
N SER A 92 15.41 4.99 -5.54
CA SER A 92 16.67 4.59 -6.17
C SER A 92 17.91 4.77 -5.28
N HIS A 93 17.89 5.70 -4.32
CA HIS A 93 18.98 5.83 -3.33
C HIS A 93 18.98 4.66 -2.33
N ALA A 94 17.80 4.30 -1.82
CA ALA A 94 17.65 3.19 -0.89
C ALA A 94 18.04 1.86 -1.53
N ILE A 95 17.60 1.62 -2.78
CA ILE A 95 18.01 0.44 -3.56
C ILE A 95 19.53 0.39 -3.70
N SER A 96 20.17 1.53 -4.01
CA SER A 96 21.63 1.62 -4.12
C SER A 96 22.33 1.18 -2.84
N ALA A 97 21.89 1.71 -1.69
CA ALA A 97 22.48 1.38 -0.40
C ALA A 97 22.29 -0.10 -0.03
N ILE A 98 21.13 -0.69 -0.35
CA ILE A 98 20.86 -2.12 -0.12
C ILE A 98 21.78 -2.98 -0.99
N TRP A 99 21.85 -2.71 -2.30
CA TRP A 99 22.71 -3.45 -3.22
C TRP A 99 24.18 -3.32 -2.89
N ASP A 100 24.64 -2.16 -2.44
CA ASP A 100 26.01 -1.97 -1.98
C ASP A 100 26.33 -2.85 -0.77
N LYS A 101 25.44 -2.91 0.23
CA LYS A 101 25.57 -3.83 1.37
C LYS A 101 25.63 -5.31 0.96
N ILE A 102 24.78 -5.72 0.01
CA ILE A 102 24.76 -7.08 -0.54
C ILE A 102 26.08 -7.38 -1.26
N LYS A 103 26.54 -6.47 -2.11
CA LYS A 103 27.79 -6.59 -2.88
C LYS A 103 29.02 -6.71 -1.97
N LEU A 104 29.03 -6.01 -0.85
CA LEU A 104 30.08 -6.08 0.17
C LEU A 104 30.04 -7.39 1.00
N GLY A 105 29.07 -8.28 0.76
CA GLY A 105 28.97 -9.57 1.44
C GLY A 105 28.48 -9.45 2.88
N THR A 106 27.75 -8.38 3.22
CA THR A 106 27.13 -8.23 4.55
C THR A 106 26.16 -9.40 4.77
N LYS A 107 26.36 -10.16 5.84
CA LYS A 107 25.48 -11.29 6.18
C LYS A 107 24.08 -10.81 6.58
N ASN A 108 23.08 -11.63 6.30
CA ASN A 108 21.68 -11.43 6.72
C ASN A 108 21.02 -10.14 6.17
N VAL A 109 21.44 -9.66 4.99
CA VAL A 109 20.71 -8.58 4.30
C VAL A 109 19.49 -9.20 3.61
N PRO A 110 18.26 -8.76 3.93
CA PRO A 110 17.05 -9.23 3.25
C PRO A 110 17.10 -8.95 1.75
N GLU A 111 16.40 -9.77 0.97
CA GLU A 111 16.15 -9.51 -0.44
C GLU A 111 15.48 -8.13 -0.63
N LEU A 112 15.72 -7.49 -1.78
CA LEU A 112 15.27 -6.13 -2.04
C LEU A 112 13.75 -5.99 -1.82
N GLU A 113 13.00 -6.98 -2.27
CA GLU A 113 11.55 -7.08 -2.18
C GLU A 113 11.04 -7.03 -0.72
N GLN A 114 11.81 -7.53 0.25
CA GLN A 114 11.43 -7.59 1.67
C GLN A 114 11.51 -6.22 2.38
N TRP A 115 12.14 -5.23 1.75
CA TRP A 115 12.19 -3.86 2.26
C TRP A 115 10.94 -3.05 1.89
N VAL A 116 10.14 -3.55 0.94
CA VAL A 116 8.88 -2.95 0.49
C VAL A 116 7.74 -3.31 1.45
N HIS A 117 6.91 -2.33 1.79
CA HIS A 117 5.79 -2.55 2.71
C HIS A 117 4.78 -3.59 2.19
N PRO A 118 4.23 -4.46 3.08
CA PRO A 118 3.27 -5.50 2.72
C PRO A 118 2.04 -5.05 1.92
N CYS A 119 1.61 -3.79 2.05
CA CYS A 119 0.44 -3.27 1.31
C CYS A 119 0.57 -3.31 -0.22
N TYR A 120 1.79 -3.44 -0.74
CA TYR A 120 2.06 -3.53 -2.17
C TYR A 120 2.17 -4.96 -2.71
N TRP A 121 2.09 -5.95 -1.82
CA TRP A 121 2.16 -7.37 -2.20
C TRP A 121 0.82 -7.84 -2.77
N LEU A 122 0.90 -8.65 -3.83
CA LEU A 122 -0.30 -9.24 -4.44
C LEU A 122 -1.08 -10.10 -3.45
N VAL A 123 -0.39 -10.81 -2.55
CA VAL A 123 -1.05 -11.59 -1.48
C VAL A 123 -1.92 -10.69 -0.60
N THR A 124 -1.39 -9.55 -0.16
CA THR A 124 -2.15 -8.59 0.65
C THR A 124 -3.32 -8.01 -0.12
N TRP A 125 -3.11 -7.67 -1.39
CA TRP A 125 -4.19 -7.20 -2.27
C TRP A 125 -5.28 -8.26 -2.45
N ALA A 126 -4.91 -9.51 -2.71
CA ALA A 126 -5.85 -10.62 -2.83
C ALA A 126 -6.66 -10.81 -1.55
N GLU A 127 -6.02 -10.70 -0.38
CA GLU A 127 -6.69 -10.82 0.91
C GLU A 127 -7.69 -9.67 1.15
N VAL A 128 -7.32 -8.43 0.82
CA VAL A 128 -8.20 -7.25 0.95
C VAL A 128 -9.42 -7.36 0.04
N TYR A 129 -9.26 -7.86 -1.18
CA TYR A 129 -10.32 -7.96 -2.19
C TYR A 129 -10.97 -9.35 -2.28
N LYS A 130 -10.67 -10.26 -1.34
CA LYS A 130 -11.19 -11.64 -1.36
C LYS A 130 -12.71 -11.71 -1.27
N HIS A 131 -13.32 -10.74 -0.56
CA HIS A 131 -14.75 -10.69 -0.34
C HIS A 131 -15.46 -10.05 -1.52
N LYS A 132 -16.44 -10.78 -2.07
CA LYS A 132 -17.27 -10.33 -3.17
C LYS A 132 -18.58 -9.82 -2.61
N ILE A 133 -19.07 -8.73 -3.19
CA ILE A 133 -20.43 -8.28 -2.99
C ILE A 133 -21.28 -8.98 -4.07
N GLU A 134 -22.35 -9.63 -3.66
CA GLU A 134 -23.25 -10.31 -4.59
C GLU A 134 -23.96 -9.31 -5.51
N PRO A 135 -24.24 -9.70 -6.76
CA PRO A 135 -25.03 -8.86 -7.65
C PRO A 135 -26.40 -8.61 -7.03
N ILE A 136 -26.79 -7.34 -6.98
CA ILE A 136 -28.11 -6.94 -6.48
C ILE A 136 -29.08 -6.98 -7.65
N ASN A 137 -30.28 -7.51 -7.41
CA ASN A 137 -31.37 -7.49 -8.38
C ASN A 137 -31.66 -6.05 -8.86
N GLY A 138 -32.27 -5.89 -10.04
CA GLY A 138 -32.69 -4.58 -10.52
C GLY A 138 -33.70 -3.91 -9.57
N ARG A 139 -33.71 -2.57 -9.54
CA ARG A 139 -34.58 -1.75 -8.67
C ARG A 139 -36.04 -2.21 -8.61
N LEU A 140 -36.60 -2.69 -9.73
CA LEU A 140 -37.99 -3.15 -9.83
C LEU A 140 -38.29 -4.37 -8.95
N MET A 141 -37.28 -5.14 -8.58
CA MET A 141 -37.39 -6.34 -7.75
C MET A 141 -37.04 -6.08 -6.28
N TRP A 142 -36.72 -4.84 -5.92
CA TRP A 142 -36.38 -4.51 -4.54
C TRP A 142 -37.65 -4.45 -3.68
N PRO A 143 -37.58 -4.93 -2.43
CA PRO A 143 -38.70 -4.80 -1.51
C PRO A 143 -39.02 -3.31 -1.31
N ILE A 144 -40.26 -2.93 -1.56
CA ILE A 144 -40.75 -1.58 -1.24
C ILE A 144 -40.85 -1.50 0.27
N ILE A 145 -39.93 -0.78 0.89
CA ILE A 145 -39.97 -0.54 2.33
C ILE A 145 -41.12 0.45 2.59
N THR A 146 -42.24 -0.06 3.09
CA THR A 146 -43.40 0.74 3.51
C THR A 146 -43.35 1.16 4.98
N SER A 147 -42.35 0.70 5.75
CA SER A 147 -42.30 0.94 7.17
C SER A 147 -41.58 2.24 7.53
N ARG A 148 -42.34 3.18 8.10
CA ARG A 148 -41.82 4.15 9.07
C ARG A 148 -41.58 3.42 10.41
N GLN A 149 -40.79 2.34 10.40
CA GLN A 149 -40.34 1.71 11.64
C GLN A 149 -38.99 2.33 11.97
N LYS A 150 -38.94 3.10 13.06
CA LYS A 150 -37.69 3.37 13.77
C LYS A 150 -37.13 2.00 14.15
N HIS A 151 -36.19 1.49 13.36
CA HIS A 151 -35.35 0.41 13.84
C HIS A 151 -34.42 1.06 14.86
N GLU A 152 -34.70 0.84 16.14
CA GLU A 152 -33.74 1.10 17.19
C GLU A 152 -32.64 0.04 17.05
N GLU A 153 -31.70 0.31 16.13
CA GLU A 153 -30.49 -0.48 16.01
C GLU A 153 -29.67 -0.23 17.27
N ARG A 154 -29.79 -1.17 18.21
CA ARG A 154 -28.74 -1.44 19.19
C ARG A 154 -27.49 -1.82 18.38
N TYR A 155 -26.66 -0.84 18.09
CA TYR A 155 -25.29 -1.08 17.63
C TYR A 155 -24.60 -1.91 18.72
N ASP A 156 -24.30 -3.16 18.41
CA ASP A 156 -23.39 -3.95 19.23
C ASP A 156 -21.99 -3.37 19.05
N HIS A 157 -21.49 -2.71 20.09
CA HIS A 157 -20.20 -1.99 20.10
C HIS A 157 -18.98 -2.93 20.08
N THR A 158 -19.14 -4.21 19.75
CA THR A 158 -18.11 -5.26 19.84
C THR A 158 -16.98 -5.16 18.80
N PHE A 159 -17.08 -4.25 17.81
CA PHE A 159 -16.01 -4.01 16.83
C PHE A 159 -15.34 -2.62 16.94
N ALA A 160 -15.40 -1.98 18.12
CA ALA A 160 -14.47 -0.88 18.40
C ALA A 160 -13.05 -1.46 18.58
N LEU A 161 -12.12 -1.06 17.72
CA LEU A 161 -10.68 -1.21 17.99
C LEU A 161 -10.40 -0.63 19.40
N PRO A 162 -9.70 -1.35 20.30
CA PRO A 162 -9.40 -0.82 21.62
C PRO A 162 -8.60 0.47 21.48
N ARG A 163 -9.06 1.54 22.13
CA ARG A 163 -8.28 2.77 22.28
C ARG A 163 -6.97 2.42 22.98
N SER A 164 -5.86 2.91 22.47
CA SER A 164 -4.57 2.87 23.16
C SER A 164 -4.71 3.52 24.53
N PRO A 165 -4.05 3.01 25.59
CA PRO A 165 -4.03 3.67 26.89
C PRO A 165 -3.44 5.09 26.75
N GLU A 166 -4.15 6.08 27.29
CA GLU A 166 -3.64 7.44 27.45
C GLU A 166 -2.47 7.41 28.46
N GLU A 167 -1.33 8.02 28.10
CA GLU A 167 -0.21 8.23 29.01
C GLU A 167 -0.63 9.14 30.17
N PRO A 168 -0.27 8.84 31.43
CA PRO A 168 -0.62 9.69 32.56
C PRO A 168 0.11 11.03 32.49
N GLU A 169 -0.66 12.11 32.59
CA GLU A 169 -0.15 13.48 32.77
C GLU A 169 0.77 13.54 33.98
N LYS A 170 1.98 14.07 33.75
CA LYS A 170 2.98 14.35 34.78
C LYS A 170 2.47 15.48 35.67
N HIS A 171 2.29 15.20 36.95
CA HIS A 171 2.21 16.23 38.01
C HIS A 171 3.60 16.78 38.31
#